data_AF-A0A419KUC1-F1
#
_entry.id   AF-A0A419KUC1-F1
#
_cell.length_a   1.000
_cell.length_b   1.000
_cell.length_c   1.000
_cell.angle_alpha   90.00
_cell.angle_beta   90.00
_cell.angle_gamma   90.00
#
_symmetry.space_group_name_H-M   'P 1'
#
loop_
_entity.id
_entity.type
_entity.pdbx_description
1 polymer ?
#
loop_
_entity_poly.entity_id
_entity_poly.type
_entity_poly.pdbx_seq_one_letter_code
_entity_poly.pdbx_strand_id
1 'polypeptide(L)'
;MKNKPKREELKRMLLESIDETLNILGESTKKTILYFLKQNYQIEEKEILDSPEAFISGIREIFGEVGSTFLESRIIEALYRKMGLIAPSTLSFEDAIKNARKLYLEI
;
A
#
# COMPACT_ATOMS: atom_id res chain seq x y z
N MET A 1 7.91 16.03 -18.00
CA MET A 1 7.96 15.64 -16.58
C MET A 1 9.01 14.52 -16.44
N LYS A 2 10.17 14.79 -15.83
CA LYS A 2 11.34 13.88 -15.87
C LYS A 2 11.15 12.53 -15.13
N ASN A 3 10.13 12.41 -14.27
CA ASN A 3 9.94 11.23 -13.39
C ASN A 3 8.68 10.39 -13.68
N LYS A 4 7.94 10.66 -14.77
CA LYS A 4 6.69 9.94 -15.08
C LYS A 4 6.86 8.40 -15.10
N PRO A 5 7.93 7.82 -15.71
CA PRO A 5 8.11 6.37 -15.74
C PRO A 5 8.33 5.77 -14.35
N LYS A 6 9.23 6.39 -13.55
CA LYS A 6 9.53 5.95 -12.17
C LYS A 6 8.31 6.02 -11.26
N ARG A 7 7.43 7.02 -11.44
CA ARG A 7 6.19 7.13 -10.66
C ARG A 7 5.22 5.99 -10.97
N GLU A 8 5.02 5.66 -12.25
CA GLU A 8 4.15 4.54 -12.63
C GLU A 8 4.72 3.19 -12.19
N GLU A 9 6.05 3.05 -12.19
CA GLU A 9 6.72 1.88 -11.64
C GLU A 9 6.55 1.75 -10.12
N LEU A 10 6.71 2.83 -9.36
CA LEU A 10 6.44 2.83 -7.92
C LEU A 10 4.97 2.50 -7.64
N LYS A 11 4.05 3.02 -8.46
CA LYS A 11 2.62 2.67 -8.42
C LYS A 11 2.40 1.19 -8.61
N ARG A 12 2.98 0.62 -9.66
CA ARG A 12 2.90 -0.82 -9.92
C ARG A 12 3.44 -1.65 -8.74
N MET A 13 4.61 -1.29 -8.19
CA MET A 13 5.18 -2.01 -7.05
C MET A 13 4.29 -1.95 -5.81
N LEU A 14 3.70 -0.79 -5.48
CA LEU A 14 2.77 -0.67 -4.35
C LEU A 14 1.53 -1.54 -4.55
N LEU A 15 0.94 -1.51 -5.76
CA LEU A 15 -0.23 -2.33 -6.08
C LEU A 15 0.06 -3.82 -5.93
N GLU A 16 1.18 -4.28 -6.47
CA GLU A 16 1.60 -5.67 -6.32
C GLU A 16 1.87 -6.04 -4.85
N SER A 17 2.40 -5.13 -4.04
CA SER A 17 2.61 -5.37 -2.61
C SER A 17 1.29 -5.51 -1.83
N ILE A 18 0.28 -4.73 -2.22
CA ILE A 18 -1.06 -4.82 -1.64
C ILE A 18 -1.73 -6.13 -2.07
N ASP A 19 -1.69 -6.47 -3.35
CA ASP A 19 -2.23 -7.73 -3.85
C ASP A 19 -1.55 -8.94 -3.16
N GLU A 20 -0.23 -8.94 -3.08
CA GLU A 20 0.55 -9.98 -2.39
C GLU A 20 0.13 -10.13 -0.92
N THR A 21 -0.02 -9.01 -0.21
CA THR A 21 -0.40 -9.04 1.21
C THR A 21 -1.82 -9.54 1.41
N LEU A 22 -2.78 -9.03 0.62
CA LEU A 22 -4.19 -9.43 0.75
C LEU A 22 -4.43 -10.87 0.28
N ASN A 23 -3.60 -11.41 -0.63
CA ASN A 23 -3.66 -12.81 -1.05
C ASN A 23 -3.44 -13.80 0.10
N ILE A 24 -2.74 -13.39 1.17
CA ILE A 24 -2.55 -14.21 2.39
C ILE A 24 -3.90 -14.56 3.03
N LEU A 25 -4.91 -13.70 2.87
CA LEU A 25 -6.26 -13.88 3.40
C LEU A 25 -7.17 -14.71 2.47
N GLY A 26 -6.68 -15.09 1.30
CA GLY A 26 -7.42 -15.79 0.24
C GLY A 26 -8.09 -14.85 -0.78
N GLU A 27 -8.21 -15.34 -2.02
CA GLU A 27 -8.69 -14.58 -3.18
C GLU A 27 -10.08 -13.95 -2.98
N SER A 28 -11.02 -14.69 -2.38
CA SER A 28 -12.37 -14.19 -2.12
C SER A 28 -12.38 -13.05 -1.09
N THR A 29 -11.55 -13.16 -0.05
CA THR A 29 -11.40 -12.13 0.98
C THR A 29 -10.79 -10.87 0.38
N LYS A 30 -9.72 -11.01 -0.41
CA LYS A 30 -9.12 -9.89 -1.16
C LYS A 30 -10.16 -9.15 -1.99
N LYS A 31 -10.93 -9.85 -2.82
CA LYS A 31 -11.98 -9.23 -3.66
C LYS A 31 -13.02 -8.48 -2.84
N THR A 32 -13.42 -9.05 -1.70
CA THR A 32 -14.38 -8.42 -0.79
C THR A 32 -13.83 -7.13 -0.20
N ILE A 33 -12.57 -7.13 0.24
CA ILE A 33 -11.88 -5.95 0.78
C ILE A 33 -11.79 -4.86 -0.29
N LEU A 34 -11.30 -5.20 -1.49
CA LEU A 34 -11.15 -4.23 -2.58
C LEU A 34 -12.50 -3.64 -3.01
N TYR A 35 -13.55 -4.46 -3.03
CA TYR A 35 -14.90 -3.99 -3.28
C TYR A 35 -15.38 -3.02 -2.19
N PHE A 36 -15.19 -3.35 -0.91
CA PHE A 36 -15.53 -2.49 0.22
C PHE A 36 -14.81 -1.13 0.14
N LEU A 37 -13.49 -1.13 -0.10
CA LEU A 37 -12.70 0.09 -0.22
C LEU A 37 -13.18 0.95 -1.39
N LYS A 38 -13.48 0.34 -2.53
CA LYS A 38 -14.02 1.05 -3.70
C LYS A 38 -15.37 1.70 -3.40
N GLN A 39 -16.29 1.01 -2.72
CA GLN A 39 -17.63 1.53 -2.46
C GLN A 39 -17.64 2.62 -1.38
N ASN A 40 -16.91 2.42 -0.28
CA ASN A 40 -17.03 3.29 0.90
C ASN A 40 -16.02 4.44 0.92
N TYR A 41 -14.86 4.26 0.29
CA TYR A 41 -13.79 5.26 0.29
C TYR A 41 -13.52 5.87 -1.09
N GLN A 42 -14.23 5.40 -2.13
CA GLN A 42 -14.00 5.77 -3.52
C GLN A 42 -12.54 5.59 -3.97
N ILE A 43 -11.81 4.70 -3.30
CA ILE A 43 -10.41 4.41 -3.62
C ILE A 43 -10.40 3.39 -4.73
N GLU A 44 -9.93 3.77 -5.90
CA GLU A 44 -9.43 2.79 -6.85
C GLU A 44 -7.99 2.43 -6.51
N GLU A 45 -7.61 1.17 -6.77
CA GLU A 45 -6.25 0.67 -6.55
C GLU A 45 -5.17 1.67 -7.03
N LYS A 46 -5.33 2.18 -8.25
CA LYS A 46 -4.40 3.14 -8.90
C LYS A 46 -4.21 4.47 -8.15
N GLU A 47 -5.09 4.79 -7.20
CA GLU A 47 -5.11 6.03 -6.42
C GLU A 47 -4.53 5.84 -5.01
N ILE A 48 -4.24 4.60 -4.60
CA ILE A 48 -3.70 4.32 -3.25
C ILE A 48 -2.36 5.05 -3.02
N LEU A 49 -1.53 5.21 -4.06
CA LEU A 49 -0.28 5.95 -3.93
C LEU A 49 -0.48 7.48 -3.78
N ASP A 50 -1.65 7.96 -4.18
CA ASP A 50 -2.04 9.36 -4.08
C ASP A 50 -2.76 9.66 -2.76
N SER A 51 -3.43 8.67 -2.16
CA SER A 51 -4.13 8.77 -0.86
C SER A 51 -3.93 7.52 0.02
N PRO A 52 -2.72 7.24 0.50
CA PRO A 52 -2.44 6.07 1.36
C PRO A 52 -3.24 6.06 2.67
N GLU A 53 -3.59 7.24 3.19
CA GLU A 53 -4.35 7.43 4.44
C GLU A 53 -5.75 6.83 4.34
N ALA A 54 -6.41 7.02 3.20
CA ALA A 54 -7.76 6.53 2.97
C ALA A 54 -7.77 4.99 2.88
N PHE A 55 -6.72 4.40 2.31
CA PHE A 55 -6.57 2.94 2.22
C PHE A 55 -6.42 2.31 3.60
N ILE A 56 -5.53 2.84 4.45
CA ILE A 56 -5.36 2.35 5.83
C ILE A 56 -6.67 2.48 6.60
N SER A 57 -7.36 3.62 6.49
CA SER A 57 -8.59 3.87 7.22
C SER A 57 -9.63 2.79 6.93
N GLY A 58 -9.81 2.42 5.66
CA GLY A 58 -10.73 1.35 5.28
C GLY A 58 -10.26 -0.05 5.73
N ILE A 59 -8.95 -0.33 5.72
CA ILE A 59 -8.41 -1.59 6.28
C ILE A 59 -8.65 -1.66 7.80
N ARG A 60 -8.45 -0.56 8.52
CA ARG A 60 -8.67 -0.46 9.97
C ARG A 60 -10.14 -0.58 10.35
N GLU A 61 -11.05 -0.10 9.52
CA GLU A 61 -12.49 -0.31 9.72
C GLU A 61 -12.86 -1.81 9.69
N ILE A 62 -12.26 -2.58 8.78
CA ILE A 62 -12.54 -4.02 8.63
C ILE A 62 -11.85 -4.85 9.72
N PHE A 63 -10.56 -4.57 9.99
CA PHE A 63 -9.69 -5.44 10.78
C PHE A 63 -9.34 -4.90 12.17
N GLY A 64 -9.79 -3.69 12.50
CA GLY A 64 -9.40 -2.99 13.71
C GLY A 64 -7.92 -2.61 13.74
N GLU A 65 -7.48 -2.02 14.86
CA GLU A 65 -6.12 -1.52 15.06
C GLU A 65 -5.05 -2.62 14.85
N VAL A 66 -5.23 -3.77 15.50
CA VAL A 66 -4.23 -4.86 15.50
C VAL A 66 -4.10 -5.52 14.13
N GLY A 67 -5.23 -5.86 13.51
CA GLY A 67 -5.23 -6.51 12.20
C GLY A 67 -4.75 -5.59 11.09
N SER A 68 -5.11 -4.30 11.14
CA SER A 68 -4.60 -3.30 10.20
C SER A 68 -3.10 -3.10 10.34
N THR A 69 -2.57 -2.99 11.56
CA THR A 69 -1.12 -2.85 11.81
C THR A 69 -0.33 -4.01 11.21
N PHE A 70 -0.83 -5.24 11.37
CA PHE A 70 -0.21 -6.41 10.73
C PHE A 70 -0.18 -6.25 9.20
N LEU A 71 -1.30 -5.92 8.56
CA LEU A 71 -1.36 -5.77 7.10
C LEU A 71 -0.49 -4.60 6.60
N GLU A 72 -0.50 -3.47 7.29
CA GLU A 72 0.36 -2.31 7.01
C GLU A 72 1.84 -2.72 6.98
N SER A 73 2.31 -3.42 8.03
CA SER A 73 3.71 -3.88 8.11
C SER A 73 4.10 -4.77 6.92
N ARG A 74 3.21 -5.68 6.51
CA ARG A 74 3.47 -6.62 5.40
C ARG A 74 3.52 -5.91 4.05
N ILE A 75 2.67 -4.90 3.84
CA ILE A 75 2.71 -4.09 2.62
C ILE A 75 4.01 -3.28 2.55
N ILE A 76 4.45 -2.68 3.66
CA ILE A 76 5.73 -1.96 3.75
C ILE A 76 6.89 -2.89 3.42
N GLU A 77 6.94 -4.07 4.05
CA GLU A 77 7.97 -5.09 3.78
C GLU A 77 8.01 -5.48 2.30
N ALA A 78 6.84 -5.79 1.71
CA ALA A 78 6.74 -6.18 0.31
C ALA A 78 7.19 -5.04 -0.64
N LEU A 79 6.77 -3.80 -0.37
CA LEU A 79 7.12 -2.63 -1.19
C LEU A 79 8.64 -2.39 -1.19
N TYR A 80 9.26 -2.31 -0.01
CA TYR A 80 10.69 -2.04 0.09
C TYR A 80 11.51 -3.18 -0.52
N ARG A 81 11.08 -4.44 -0.33
CA ARG A 81 11.69 -5.58 -1.00
C ARG A 81 11.64 -5.47 -2.53
N LYS A 82 10.49 -5.07 -3.10
CA LYS A 82 10.35 -4.84 -4.56
C LYS A 82 11.22 -3.69 -5.06
N MET A 83 11.45 -2.68 -4.22
CA MET A 83 12.39 -1.58 -4.50
C MET A 83 13.87 -1.99 -4.35
N GLY A 84 14.17 -3.20 -3.85
CA GLY A 84 15.53 -3.65 -3.55
C GLY A 84 16.12 -3.00 -2.29
N LEU A 85 15.26 -2.58 -1.35
CA LEU A 85 15.62 -1.86 -0.13
C LEU A 85 15.21 -2.63 1.12
N ILE A 86 15.80 -2.25 2.25
CA ILE A 86 15.40 -2.75 3.57
C ILE A 86 14.22 -1.93 4.08
N ALA A 87 13.16 -2.62 4.50
CA ALA A 87 11.99 -1.97 5.07
C ALA A 87 12.31 -1.28 6.40
N PRO A 88 11.86 -0.03 6.61
CA PRO A 88 12.01 0.63 7.89
C PRO A 88 11.06 0.01 8.91
N SER A 89 11.59 -0.38 10.07
CA SER A 89 10.81 -1.05 11.14
C SER A 89 10.03 -0.10 12.05
N THR A 90 10.27 1.21 11.95
CA THR A 90 9.72 2.21 12.88
C THR A 90 8.75 3.19 12.22
N LEU A 91 8.61 3.16 10.89
CA LEU A 91 7.75 4.10 10.18
C LEU A 91 6.31 3.60 10.18
N SER A 92 5.38 4.54 10.36
CA SER A 92 3.98 4.32 9.99
C SER A 92 3.88 3.99 8.50
N PHE A 93 2.79 3.39 8.06
CA PHE A 93 2.58 3.15 6.63
C PHE A 93 2.64 4.45 5.82
N GLU A 94 2.00 5.52 6.28
CA GLU A 94 2.06 6.82 5.61
C GLU A 94 3.49 7.33 5.45
N ASP A 95 4.28 7.27 6.52
CA ASP A 95 5.68 7.72 6.50
C ASP A 95 6.55 6.81 5.63
N ALA A 96 6.28 5.50 5.63
CA ALA A 96 6.96 4.54 4.78
C ALA A 96 6.68 4.79 3.29
N ILE A 97 5.43 5.12 2.91
CA ILE A 97 5.07 5.50 1.54
C ILE A 97 5.70 6.84 1.15
N LYS A 98 5.67 7.84 2.05
CA LYS A 98 6.33 9.15 1.83
C LYS A 98 7.84 8.96 1.62
N ASN A 99 8.49 8.12 2.43
CA ASN A 99 9.90 7.80 2.30
C ASN A 99 10.21 7.04 1.01
N ALA A 100 9.40 6.06 0.63
CA ALA A 100 9.54 5.33 -0.64
C ALA A 100 9.46 6.27 -1.84
N ARG A 101 8.54 7.25 -1.83
CA ARG A 101 8.43 8.29 -2.87
C ARG A 101 9.71 9.12 -2.98
N LYS A 102 10.27 9.57 -1.86
CA LYS A 102 11.53 10.35 -1.84
C LYS A 102 12.70 9.54 -2.40
N LEU A 103 12.88 8.31 -1.91
CA LEU A 103 13.99 7.43 -2.32
C LEU A 103 13.91 7.04 -3.80
N TYR A 104 12.72 6.73 -4.31
CA TYR A 104 12.57 6.20 -5.67
C TYR A 104 12.44 7.28 -6.74
N LEU A 105 11.78 8.40 -6.42
CA LEU A 105 11.55 9.49 -7.37
C LEU A 105 12.63 10.56 -7.31
N GLU A 106 13.57 10.48 -6.36
CA GLU A 106 14.65 11.46 -6.15
C GLU A 106 14.08 12.89 -5.96
N ILE A 107 13.02 13.01 -5.14
CA ILE A 107 12.32 14.27 -4.83
C ILE A 107 12.31 14.60 -3.34
#